data_AF-A0A349LFK8-F1
#
_entry.id   AF-A0A349LFK8-F1
#
_cell.length_a   1.000
_cell.length_b   1.000
_cell.length_c   1.000
_cell.angle_alpha   90.00
_cell.angle_beta   90.00
_cell.angle_gamma   90.00
#
_symmetry.space_group_name_H-M   'P 1'
#
loop_
_entity.id
_entity.type
_entity.pdbx_description
1 polymer ?
#
loop_
_entity_poly.entity_id
_entity_poly.type
_entity_poly.pdbx_seq_one_letter_code
_entity_poly.pdbx_strand_id
1 'polypeptide(L)'
;MTIIIRAHVLPSLLMGFVALWSACVLEAQEPVEWEEGFVFHTFSIAGVDPVTGESGVAVTTRNACVGNGVPWVRVGVGAVATQASTRTAYGKELLDMLEEGVSPQDALDSAIGSDEGRENRQIGVVSIDGRAAQFTGSGPGGWAGHRSGQNYAAQGNVLV
;
A
#
# COMPACT_ATOMS: atom_id res chain seq x y z
N MET A 1 67.35 0.87 50.87
CA MET A 1 66.62 2.16 50.89
C MET A 1 66.01 2.39 49.51
N THR A 2 65.00 3.26 49.38
CA THR A 2 64.01 3.27 48.26
C THR A 2 63.05 2.05 48.36
N ILE A 3 61.74 2.10 48.63
CA ILE A 3 60.63 3.09 48.60
C ILE A 3 59.70 2.98 47.36
N ILE A 4 58.71 2.07 47.47
CA ILE A 4 57.34 2.04 46.85
C ILE A 4 57.35 2.11 45.28
N ILE A 5 56.29 2.18 44.44
CA ILE A 5 54.81 2.23 44.53
C ILE A 5 54.18 1.23 43.53
N ARG A 6 53.01 0.66 43.84
CA ARG A 6 52.11 -0.03 42.89
C ARG A 6 51.41 0.97 41.95
N ALA A 7 51.15 0.58 40.70
CA ALA A 7 50.14 1.23 39.85
C ALA A 7 49.34 0.21 39.02
N HIS A 8 48.07 -0.02 39.39
CA HIS A 8 47.06 -0.62 38.51
C HIS A 8 46.18 0.51 37.96
N VAL A 9 46.50 0.99 36.75
CA VAL A 9 45.76 2.03 36.01
C VAL A 9 46.02 1.79 34.51
N LEU A 10 45.06 1.78 33.58
CA LEU A 10 43.61 1.52 33.60
C LEU A 10 43.22 1.21 32.12
N PRO A 11 42.34 0.25 31.78
CA PRO A 11 42.06 -0.12 30.38
C PRO A 11 41.21 0.95 29.65
N SER A 12 41.81 2.09 29.35
CA SER A 12 41.12 3.36 29.03
C SER A 12 41.01 3.65 27.53
N LEU A 13 41.43 2.73 26.66
CA LEU A 13 41.58 2.96 25.22
C LEU A 13 40.52 2.26 24.33
N LEU A 14 39.57 1.53 24.92
CA LEU A 14 38.55 0.78 24.16
C LEU A 14 37.11 1.31 24.34
N MET A 15 36.95 2.57 24.78
CA MET A 15 35.64 3.18 25.03
C MET A 15 35.40 4.48 24.24
N GLY A 16 36.29 4.82 23.30
CA GLY A 16 36.22 6.05 22.49
C GLY A 16 35.59 5.92 21.11
N PHE A 17 35.17 4.72 20.68
CA PHE A 17 34.84 4.43 19.27
C PHE A 17 33.36 4.11 18.97
N VAL A 18 32.46 4.31 19.94
CA VAL A 18 31.02 4.01 19.78
C VAL A 18 30.17 5.28 19.56
N ALA A 19 30.66 6.46 19.96
CA ALA A 19 29.95 7.74 19.83
C ALA A 19 30.02 8.40 18.44
N LEU A 20 30.59 7.71 17.43
CA LEU A 20 30.61 8.12 16.02
C LEU A 20 29.83 7.16 15.12
N TRP A 21 28.93 6.35 15.70
CA TRP A 21 27.82 5.81 14.93
C TRP A 21 26.95 7.00 14.50
N SER A 22 26.79 7.18 13.19
CA SER A 22 26.28 8.43 12.61
C SER A 22 25.04 8.92 13.33
N ALA A 23 25.07 10.20 13.73
CA ALA A 23 23.84 10.94 13.97
C ALA A 23 23.09 10.96 12.63
N CYS A 24 22.15 10.01 12.46
CA CYS A 24 21.22 10.04 11.36
C CYS A 24 20.39 11.30 11.55
N VAL A 25 20.70 12.33 10.76
CA VAL A 25 19.95 13.58 10.76
C VAL A 25 18.59 13.23 10.16
N LEU A 26 17.62 12.97 11.03
CA LEU A 26 16.21 13.05 10.66
C LEU A 26 15.91 14.53 10.41
N GLU A 27 16.26 15.00 9.22
CA GLU A 27 15.59 16.15 8.64
C GLU A 27 14.10 15.81 8.50
N ALA A 28 13.24 16.81 8.67
CA ALA A 28 11.83 16.62 8.39
C ALA A 28 11.64 16.27 6.91
N GLN A 29 10.63 15.46 6.61
CA GLN A 29 10.17 15.33 5.22
C GLN A 29 9.49 16.64 4.83
N GLU A 30 10.28 17.60 4.36
CA GLU A 30 9.75 18.81 3.74
C GLU A 30 8.95 18.43 2.48
N PRO A 31 7.91 19.20 2.13
CA PRO A 31 7.23 19.04 0.85
C PRO A 31 8.21 19.23 -0.30
N VAL A 32 8.22 18.30 -1.25
CA VAL A 32 8.98 18.44 -2.50
C VAL A 32 8.51 19.71 -3.22
N GLU A 33 9.42 20.48 -3.81
CA GLU A 33 9.05 21.63 -4.63
C GLU A 33 8.11 21.18 -5.77
N TRP A 34 7.01 21.91 -5.95
CA TRP A 34 6.02 21.55 -6.96
C TRP A 34 6.58 21.81 -8.36
N GLU A 35 6.93 20.74 -9.08
CA GLU A 35 7.23 20.83 -10.51
C GLU A 35 6.07 21.47 -11.30
N GLU A 36 6.36 22.01 -12.48
CA GLU A 36 5.38 22.74 -13.32
C GLU A 36 4.20 21.87 -13.83
N GLY A 37 4.21 20.57 -13.54
CA GLY A 37 3.19 19.59 -13.97
C GLY A 37 2.21 19.16 -12.86
N PHE A 38 0.94 18.97 -13.23
CA PHE A 38 -0.05 18.34 -12.34
C PHE A 38 0.15 16.82 -12.27
N VAL A 39 0.92 16.35 -11.28
CA VAL A 39 1.00 14.92 -10.96
C VAL A 39 -0.23 14.50 -10.13
N PHE A 40 -0.88 13.41 -10.54
CA PHE A 40 -2.12 12.86 -9.93
C PHE A 40 -1.86 11.55 -9.17
N HIS A 41 -0.90 11.58 -8.24
CA HIS A 41 -0.63 10.47 -7.31
C HIS A 41 -1.94 9.94 -6.73
N THR A 42 -2.12 8.61 -6.71
CA THR A 42 -3.30 7.97 -6.13
C THR A 42 -2.88 6.75 -5.33
N PHE A 43 -3.32 6.66 -4.07
CA PHE A 43 -3.13 5.46 -3.25
C PHE A 43 -4.38 5.14 -2.43
N SER A 44 -4.59 3.84 -2.20
CA SER A 44 -5.74 3.32 -1.47
C SER A 44 -5.40 2.04 -0.70
N ILE A 45 -6.26 1.71 0.26
CA ILE A 45 -6.30 0.42 0.95
C ILE A 45 -7.75 -0.05 1.05
N ALA A 46 -8.00 -1.27 0.62
CA ALA A 46 -9.20 -2.04 0.89
C ALA A 46 -8.92 -3.01 2.04
N GLY A 47 -9.90 -3.26 2.91
CA GLY A 47 -9.75 -4.20 4.02
C GLY A 47 -11.09 -4.67 4.59
N VAL A 48 -11.00 -5.72 5.42
CA VAL A 48 -12.15 -6.37 6.07
C VAL A 48 -11.84 -6.71 7.53
N ASP A 49 -12.88 -6.87 8.33
CA ASP A 49 -12.79 -7.60 9.60
C ASP A 49 -13.69 -8.86 9.53
N PRO A 50 -13.12 -10.07 9.39
CA PRO A 50 -13.87 -11.32 9.36
C PRO A 50 -14.61 -11.63 10.67
N VAL A 51 -14.29 -10.97 11.79
CA VAL A 51 -14.93 -11.21 13.09
C VAL A 51 -16.25 -10.46 13.23
N THR A 52 -16.34 -9.25 12.67
CA THR A 52 -17.56 -8.41 12.69
C THR A 52 -18.37 -8.46 11.39
N GLY A 53 -17.76 -8.85 10.27
CA GLY A 53 -18.37 -8.78 8.94
C GLY A 53 -18.27 -7.38 8.29
N GLU A 54 -17.49 -6.48 8.88
CA GLU A 54 -17.24 -5.14 8.34
C GLU A 54 -16.24 -5.15 7.17
N SER A 55 -16.41 -4.18 6.26
CA SER A 55 -15.55 -4.00 5.08
C SER A 55 -15.42 -2.51 4.76
N GLY A 56 -14.25 -2.10 4.27
CA GLY A 56 -13.92 -0.68 4.08
C GLY A 56 -12.89 -0.44 2.98
N VAL A 57 -12.95 0.75 2.37
CA VAL A 57 -11.91 1.25 1.46
C VAL A 57 -11.60 2.70 1.81
N ALA A 58 -10.32 3.00 2.01
CA ALA A 58 -9.80 4.37 2.12
C ALA A 58 -8.96 4.69 0.87
N VAL A 59 -9.09 5.91 0.35
CA VAL A 59 -8.38 6.39 -0.85
C VAL A 59 -8.04 7.86 -0.71
N THR A 60 -6.89 8.27 -1.25
CA THR A 60 -6.57 9.68 -1.49
C THR A 60 -5.91 9.87 -2.85
N THR A 61 -6.13 11.05 -3.44
CA THR A 61 -5.64 11.44 -4.76
C THR A 61 -5.75 12.96 -4.94
N ARG A 62 -5.06 13.50 -5.94
CA ARG A 62 -5.26 14.90 -6.39
C ARG A 62 -6.51 15.08 -7.26
N ASN A 63 -7.18 13.99 -7.68
CA ASN A 63 -8.40 14.06 -8.50
C ASN A 63 -9.66 14.30 -7.65
N ALA A 64 -10.56 15.15 -8.12
CA ALA A 64 -11.78 15.50 -7.39
C ALA A 64 -12.78 14.32 -7.35
N CYS A 65 -13.61 14.29 -6.30
CA CYS A 65 -14.75 13.37 -6.16
C CYS A 65 -14.45 11.86 -6.21
N VAL A 66 -13.20 11.43 -5.98
CA VAL A 66 -12.69 10.03 -6.06
C VAL A 66 -13.57 8.94 -5.43
N GLY A 67 -14.36 9.30 -4.41
CA GLY A 67 -15.35 8.42 -3.78
C GLY A 67 -16.46 7.92 -4.71
N ASN A 68 -16.62 8.48 -5.90
CA ASN A 68 -17.56 8.00 -6.92
C ASN A 68 -17.03 6.85 -7.79
N GLY A 69 -15.72 6.55 -7.70
CA GLY A 69 -15.04 5.68 -8.67
C GLY A 69 -14.11 4.64 -8.07
N VAL A 70 -13.40 4.96 -6.97
CA VAL A 70 -12.44 4.02 -6.37
C VAL A 70 -13.05 3.09 -5.31
N PRO A 71 -13.78 3.56 -4.27
CA PRO A 71 -14.17 2.70 -3.16
C PRO A 71 -15.48 1.96 -3.40
N TRP A 72 -15.45 0.63 -3.31
CA TRP A 72 -16.64 -0.24 -3.35
C TRP A 72 -16.63 -1.18 -2.15
N VAL A 73 -17.77 -1.34 -1.49
CA VAL A 73 -17.95 -2.21 -0.32
C VAL A 73 -19.30 -2.92 -0.36
N ARG A 74 -19.36 -4.14 0.15
CA ARG A 74 -20.59 -4.91 0.39
C ARG A 74 -20.43 -5.65 1.71
N VAL A 75 -21.22 -5.25 2.72
CA VAL A 75 -21.19 -5.80 4.08
C VAL A 75 -21.36 -7.32 4.02
N GLY A 76 -20.53 -8.07 4.77
CA GLY A 76 -20.55 -9.53 4.75
C GLY A 76 -20.03 -10.18 3.46
N VAL A 77 -19.49 -9.42 2.49
CA VAL A 77 -18.96 -9.94 1.21
C VAL A 77 -17.53 -9.49 0.95
N GLY A 78 -17.24 -8.19 1.04
CA GLY A 78 -15.88 -7.69 0.82
C GLY A 78 -15.77 -6.22 0.40
N ALA A 79 -14.56 -5.85 -0.02
CA ALA A 79 -14.16 -4.49 -0.41
C ALA A 79 -13.30 -4.51 -1.70
N VAL A 80 -13.46 -3.51 -2.56
CA VAL A 80 -12.73 -3.36 -3.83
C VAL A 80 -12.32 -1.90 -4.04
N ALA A 81 -11.06 -1.69 -4.45
CA ALA A 81 -10.51 -0.39 -4.84
C ALA A 81 -10.16 -0.38 -6.34
N THR A 82 -10.85 0.45 -7.15
CA THR A 82 -10.67 0.50 -8.63
C THR A 82 -10.09 1.84 -9.09
N GLN A 83 -8.79 1.90 -9.39
CA GLN A 83 -8.03 3.14 -9.64
C GLN A 83 -7.17 3.10 -10.93
N ALA A 84 -6.31 4.11 -11.10
CA ALA A 84 -5.66 4.50 -12.36
C ALA A 84 -6.72 4.90 -13.41
N SER A 85 -6.72 4.33 -14.63
CA SER A 85 -7.78 4.55 -15.62
C SER A 85 -9.05 3.79 -15.23
N THR A 86 -9.78 4.27 -14.22
CA THR A 86 -10.85 3.54 -13.54
C THR A 86 -11.96 3.03 -14.47
N ARG A 87 -12.14 1.71 -14.49
CA ARG A 87 -13.34 1.03 -15.00
C ARG A 87 -14.24 0.68 -13.81
N THR A 88 -15.24 1.52 -13.52
CA THR A 88 -16.10 1.42 -12.33
C THR A 88 -16.87 0.10 -12.22
N ALA A 89 -17.23 -0.52 -13.35
CA ALA A 89 -17.98 -1.78 -13.38
C ALA A 89 -17.30 -2.91 -12.58
N TYR A 90 -15.95 -2.95 -12.54
CA TYR A 90 -15.18 -3.91 -11.74
C TYR A 90 -15.62 -3.94 -10.27
N GLY A 91 -15.98 -2.80 -9.69
CA GLY A 91 -16.37 -2.72 -8.29
C GLY A 91 -17.65 -3.50 -7.99
N LYS A 92 -18.61 -3.53 -8.92
CA LYS A 92 -19.80 -4.38 -8.79
C LYS A 92 -19.48 -5.84 -9.16
N GLU A 93 -18.85 -6.06 -10.31
CA GLU A 93 -18.56 -7.40 -10.86
C GLU A 93 -17.75 -8.27 -9.88
N LEU A 94 -16.71 -7.70 -9.26
CA LEU A 94 -15.89 -8.42 -8.30
C LEU A 94 -16.68 -8.72 -7.02
N LEU A 95 -17.46 -7.75 -6.50
CA LEU A 95 -18.29 -7.99 -5.31
C LEU A 95 -19.43 -8.99 -5.59
N ASP A 96 -19.95 -9.08 -6.82
CA ASP A 96 -20.91 -10.12 -7.21
C ASP A 96 -20.26 -11.51 -7.20
N MET A 97 -19.10 -11.67 -7.83
CA MET A 97 -18.36 -12.94 -7.85
C MET A 97 -17.91 -13.39 -6.44
N LEU A 98 -17.55 -12.44 -5.56
CA LEU A 98 -17.26 -12.76 -4.15
C LEU A 98 -18.51 -13.23 -3.37
N GLU A 99 -19.69 -12.70 -3.67
CA GLU A 99 -20.96 -13.15 -3.07
C GLU A 99 -21.37 -14.56 -3.57
N GLU A 100 -20.98 -14.90 -4.81
CA GLU A 100 -21.06 -16.26 -5.36
C GLU A 100 -19.97 -17.22 -4.81
N GLY A 101 -19.05 -16.74 -3.97
CA GLY A 101 -18.01 -17.53 -3.31
C GLY A 101 -16.72 -17.75 -4.14
N VAL A 102 -16.60 -17.11 -5.31
CA VAL A 102 -15.38 -17.12 -6.13
C VAL A 102 -14.21 -16.51 -5.33
N SER A 103 -12.97 -16.98 -5.53
CA SER A 103 -11.83 -16.36 -4.84
C SER A 103 -11.54 -14.95 -5.38
N PRO A 104 -10.98 -14.04 -4.56
CA PRO A 104 -10.50 -12.74 -5.05
C PRO A 104 -9.59 -12.83 -6.27
N GLN A 105 -8.77 -13.88 -6.37
CA GLN A 105 -7.84 -14.07 -7.49
C GLN A 105 -8.57 -14.52 -8.75
N ASP A 106 -9.40 -15.57 -8.66
CA ASP A 106 -10.16 -16.08 -9.83
C ASP A 106 -11.15 -15.03 -10.36
N ALA A 107 -11.79 -14.28 -9.45
CA ALA A 107 -12.68 -13.17 -9.79
C ALA A 107 -11.93 -12.04 -10.51
N LEU A 108 -10.73 -11.71 -10.04
CA LEU A 108 -9.89 -10.68 -10.63
C LEU A 108 -9.34 -11.10 -12.00
N ASP A 109 -8.82 -12.32 -12.12
CA ASP A 109 -8.28 -12.88 -13.38
C ASP A 109 -9.37 -13.01 -14.45
N SER A 110 -10.58 -13.43 -14.06
CA SER A 110 -11.77 -13.43 -14.93
C SER A 110 -12.11 -12.02 -15.42
N ALA A 111 -12.16 -11.05 -14.50
CA ALA A 111 -12.51 -9.67 -14.82
C ALA A 111 -11.48 -9.01 -15.76
N ILE A 112 -10.17 -9.07 -15.45
CA ILE A 112 -9.11 -8.49 -16.29
C ILE A 112 -8.85 -9.29 -17.57
N GLY A 113 -9.31 -10.54 -17.64
CA GLY A 113 -9.30 -11.34 -18.86
C GLY A 113 -10.22 -10.79 -19.96
N SER A 114 -11.20 -9.96 -19.59
CA SER A 114 -12.21 -9.38 -20.50
C SER A 114 -11.97 -7.92 -20.90
N ASP A 115 -11.01 -7.23 -20.28
CA ASP A 115 -10.73 -5.80 -20.50
C ASP A 115 -9.47 -5.59 -21.35
N GLU A 116 -9.66 -5.30 -22.64
CA GLU A 116 -8.55 -4.92 -23.55
C GLU A 116 -7.75 -3.71 -23.03
N GLY A 117 -8.39 -2.84 -22.24
CA GLY A 117 -7.77 -1.69 -21.59
C GLY A 117 -7.11 -1.99 -20.24
N ARG A 118 -7.05 -3.26 -19.79
CA ARG A 118 -6.60 -3.65 -18.43
C ARG A 118 -5.25 -3.06 -18.05
N GLU A 119 -4.34 -2.92 -19.01
CA GLU A 119 -2.99 -2.41 -18.75
C GLU A 119 -2.98 -0.99 -18.18
N ASN A 120 -4.06 -0.21 -18.34
CA ASN A 120 -4.19 1.13 -17.76
C ASN A 120 -4.86 1.15 -16.38
N ARG A 121 -5.19 -0.02 -15.80
CA ARG A 121 -5.97 -0.18 -14.57
C ARG A 121 -5.08 -0.55 -13.38
N GLN A 122 -5.57 -0.25 -12.19
CA GLN A 122 -5.07 -0.82 -10.95
C GLN A 122 -6.25 -1.20 -10.05
N ILE A 123 -6.27 -2.43 -9.55
CA ILE A 123 -7.37 -2.99 -8.74
C ILE A 123 -6.79 -3.67 -7.50
N GLY A 124 -7.45 -3.48 -6.36
CA GLY A 124 -7.32 -4.37 -5.19
C GLY A 124 -8.69 -4.88 -4.76
N VAL A 125 -8.77 -6.15 -4.38
CA VAL A 125 -10.00 -6.82 -3.93
C VAL A 125 -9.72 -7.67 -2.70
N VAL A 126 -10.63 -7.63 -1.72
CA VAL A 126 -10.56 -8.38 -0.45
C VAL A 126 -11.94 -8.97 -0.16
N SER A 127 -12.02 -10.29 0.05
CA SER A 127 -13.25 -10.98 0.48
C SER A 127 -13.37 -11.00 1.99
N ILE A 128 -14.59 -11.19 2.51
CA ILE A 128 -14.87 -11.12 3.96
C ILE A 128 -14.15 -12.20 4.79
N ASP A 129 -13.75 -13.31 4.17
CA ASP A 129 -12.89 -14.33 4.78
C ASP A 129 -11.40 -13.92 4.86
N GLY A 130 -11.09 -12.71 4.41
CA GLY A 130 -9.77 -12.09 4.48
C GLY A 130 -8.78 -12.52 3.41
N ARG A 131 -9.20 -13.31 2.40
CA ARG A 131 -8.40 -13.49 1.18
C ARG A 131 -8.37 -12.18 0.39
N ALA A 132 -7.29 -11.96 -0.36
CA ALA A 132 -7.09 -10.74 -1.14
C ALA A 132 -6.36 -11.03 -2.46
N ALA A 133 -6.63 -10.23 -3.49
CA ALA A 133 -5.93 -10.25 -4.78
C ALA A 133 -5.78 -8.82 -5.32
N GLN A 134 -4.79 -8.62 -6.19
CA GLN A 134 -4.42 -7.31 -6.72
C GLN A 134 -3.90 -7.39 -8.14
N PHE A 135 -4.17 -6.34 -8.91
CA PHE A 135 -3.66 -6.16 -10.26
C PHE A 135 -3.13 -4.73 -10.42
N THR A 136 -2.04 -4.59 -11.18
CA THR A 136 -1.51 -3.29 -11.61
C THR A 136 -0.97 -3.50 -13.00
N GLY A 137 -1.61 -2.87 -13.98
CA GLY A 137 -1.18 -2.94 -15.37
C GLY A 137 0.10 -2.15 -15.63
N SER A 138 0.63 -2.27 -16.84
CA SER A 138 1.87 -1.62 -17.28
C SER A 138 1.74 -0.13 -17.68
N GLY A 139 0.52 0.38 -17.78
CA GLY A 139 0.18 1.74 -18.26
C GLY A 139 0.05 2.89 -17.24
N PRO A 140 -0.19 2.68 -15.93
CA PRO A 140 -0.13 3.78 -14.95
C PRO A 140 1.32 4.27 -14.83
N GLY A 141 1.56 5.54 -15.21
CA GLY A 141 2.90 6.14 -15.18
C GLY A 141 3.47 6.36 -13.77
N GLY A 142 4.72 6.82 -13.71
CA GLY A 142 5.49 6.94 -12.46
C GLY A 142 5.79 5.56 -11.85
N TRP A 143 6.01 5.49 -10.54
CA TRP A 143 6.01 4.21 -9.84
C TRP A 143 4.56 3.75 -9.59
N ALA A 144 4.27 2.50 -9.95
CA ALA A 144 3.02 1.84 -9.62
C ALA A 144 3.30 0.48 -8.99
N GLY A 145 2.52 0.13 -7.97
CA GLY A 145 2.73 -1.10 -7.22
C GLY A 145 1.63 -1.38 -6.20
N HIS A 146 1.65 -2.59 -5.66
CA HIS A 146 0.64 -3.10 -4.75
C HIS A 146 1.23 -4.08 -3.74
N ARG A 147 0.58 -4.21 -2.56
CA ARG A 147 0.85 -5.22 -1.54
C ARG A 147 -0.46 -5.64 -0.86
N SER A 148 -0.67 -6.94 -0.73
CA SER A 148 -1.81 -7.55 -0.06
C SER A 148 -1.36 -8.54 1.00
N GLY A 149 -2.31 -8.95 1.83
CA GLY A 149 -2.12 -10.00 2.83
C GLY A 149 -3.46 -10.38 3.45
N GLN A 150 -3.41 -11.11 4.57
CA GLN A 150 -4.61 -11.45 5.33
C GLN A 150 -5.38 -10.17 5.68
N ASN A 151 -6.64 -10.11 5.26
CA ASN A 151 -7.61 -9.02 5.49
C ASN A 151 -7.35 -7.69 4.75
N TYR A 152 -6.37 -7.55 3.85
CA TYR A 152 -6.11 -6.25 3.17
C TYR A 152 -5.51 -6.32 1.75
N ALA A 153 -5.76 -5.26 0.99
CA ALA A 153 -5.13 -4.95 -0.30
C ALA A 153 -4.82 -3.43 -0.39
N ALA A 154 -3.53 -3.07 -0.37
CA ALA A 154 -3.05 -1.69 -0.51
C ALA A 154 -2.30 -1.48 -1.84
N GLN A 155 -2.61 -0.38 -2.56
CA GLN A 155 -2.12 -0.14 -3.92
C GLN A 155 -1.97 1.35 -4.23
N GLY A 156 -1.00 1.70 -5.07
CA GLY A 156 -0.80 3.06 -5.55
C GLY A 156 -0.18 3.14 -6.95
N ASN A 157 -0.45 4.25 -7.63
CA ASN A 157 0.02 4.58 -8.98
C ASN A 157 0.42 6.05 -9.06
N VAL A 158 1.33 6.34 -10.00
CA VAL A 158 2.00 7.64 -10.13
C VAL A 158 2.63 8.09 -8.80
N LEU A 159 3.23 7.15 -8.06
CA LEU A 159 4.02 7.47 -6.86
C LEU A 159 5.47 7.80 -7.25
N VAL A 160 6.16 8.49 -6.33
CA VAL A 160 7.52 9.07 -6.44
C VAL A 160 7.73 9.92 -7.70
#